data_AF-A0AAU6SR37-F1
#
_entry.id   AF-A0AAU6SR37-F1
#
_cell.length_a   1.000
_cell.length_b   1.000
_cell.length_c   1.000
_cell.angle_alpha   90.00
_cell.angle_beta   90.00
_cell.angle_gamma   90.00
#
_symmetry.space_group_name_H-M   'P 1'
#
loop_
_entity.id
_entity.type
_entity.pdbx_description
1 polymer ?
#
loop_
_entity_poly.entity_id
_entity_poly.type
_entity_poly.pdbx_seq_one_letter_code
_entity_poly.pdbx_strand_id
1 'polypeptide(L)' 'MKNEPVPNWDDLEHALLTLRSISSMLCLILEGQEDMTDEYRSIEGVIQLADFQEKKLQQLINPPN' A
#
# COMPACT_ATOMS: atom_id res chain seq x y z
N MET A 1 -14.05 7.58 -30.89
CA MET A 1 -13.59 6.61 -29.87
C MET A 1 -12.85 7.41 -28.82
N LYS A 2 -13.24 7.33 -27.55
CA LYS A 2 -12.48 8.00 -26.47
C LYS A 2 -11.20 7.18 -26.29
N ASN A 3 -10.04 7.78 -26.52
CA ASN A 3 -8.77 7.19 -26.10
C ASN A 3 -8.80 7.20 -24.57
N GLU A 4 -9.06 6.06 -23.95
CA GLU A 4 -8.85 5.93 -22.51
C GLU A 4 -7.36 6.18 -22.24
N PRO A 5 -7.02 7.02 -21.26
CA PRO A 5 -5.63 7.27 -20.93
C PRO A 5 -5.00 5.95 -20.50
N VAL A 6 -4.00 5.50 -21.25
CA VAL A 6 -3.15 4.39 -20.84
C VAL A 6 -2.51 4.81 -19.52
N PRO A 7 -2.66 4.02 -18.44
CA PRO A 7 -2.00 4.33 -17.17
C PRO A 7 -0.50 4.50 -17.40
N ASN A 8 0.07 5.56 -16.86
CA ASN A 8 1.52 5.73 -16.86
C ASN A 8 2.12 4.68 -15.91
N TRP A 9 2.86 3.72 -16.47
CA TRP A 9 3.44 2.62 -15.72
C TRP A 9 4.42 3.10 -14.65
N ASP A 10 5.15 4.19 -14.92
CA ASP A 10 6.09 4.79 -13.96
C ASP A 10 5.34 5.34 -12.74
N ASP A 11 4.19 5.98 -12.95
CA ASP A 11 3.34 6.50 -11.85
C ASP A 11 2.79 5.36 -10.99
N LEU A 12 2.45 4.22 -11.61
CA LEU A 12 1.99 3.02 -10.91
C LEU A 12 3.12 2.36 -10.10
N GLU A 13 4.32 2.27 -10.65
CA GLU A 13 5.49 1.75 -9.92
C GLU A 13 5.86 2.66 -8.74
N HIS A 14 5.84 3.98 -8.94
CA HIS A 14 6.03 4.96 -7.87
C HIS A 14 4.98 4.83 -6.76
N ALA A 15 3.71 4.63 -7.12
CA ALA A 15 2.65 4.42 -6.14
C ALA A 15 2.88 3.13 -5.32
N LEU A 16 3.30 2.03 -5.96
CA LEU A 16 3.65 0.79 -5.28
C LEU A 16 4.82 0.97 -4.30
N LEU A 17 5.89 1.62 -4.73
CA LEU A 17 7.05 1.90 -3.87
C LEU A 17 6.67 2.76 -2.67
N THR A 18 5.78 3.73 -2.87
CA THR A 18 5.28 4.60 -1.81
C THR A 18 4.45 3.83 -0.79
N LEU A 19 3.53 2.96 -1.24
CA LEU A 19 2.71 2.12 -0.36
C LEU A 19 3.58 1.19 0.50
N ARG A 20 4.57 0.52 -0.10
CA ARG A 20 5.54 -0.32 0.62
C ARG A 20 6.34 0.46 1.66
N SER A 21 6.75 1.67 1.30
CA SER A 21 7.52 2.55 2.20
C SER A 21 6.69 2.99 3.39
N ILE A 22 5.42 3.37 3.18
CA ILE A 22 4.47 3.70 4.25
C ILE A 22 4.26 2.51 5.17
N SER A 23 3.94 1.33 4.60
CA SER A 23 3.75 0.09 5.37
C SER A 23 4.98 -0.22 6.24
N SER A 24 6.17 -0.19 5.64
CA SER A 24 7.44 -0.45 6.36
C SER A 24 7.70 0.54 7.50
N MET A 25 7.46 1.84 7.29
CA MET A 25 7.63 2.84 8.34
C MET A 25 6.65 2.64 9.49
N LEU A 26 5.39 2.30 9.19
CA LEU A 26 4.38 2.04 10.21
C LEU A 26 4.67 0.77 11.00
N CYS A 27 5.19 -0.29 10.36
CA CYS A 27 5.66 -1.49 11.06
C CYS A 27 6.77 -1.16 12.07
N LEU A 28 7.76 -0.33 11.70
CA LEU A 28 8.81 0.13 12.61
C LEU A 28 8.25 0.95 13.78
N ILE A 29 7.19 1.73 13.55
CA ILE A 29 6.51 2.45 14.63
C ILE A 29 5.83 1.46 15.58
N LEU A 30 5.15 0.42 15.07
CA LEU A 30 4.49 -0.60 15.89
C LEU A 30 5.46 -1.41 16.75
N GLU A 31 6.65 -1.75 16.25
CA GLU A 31 7.66 -2.50 17.02
C GLU A 31 8.04 -1.82 18.35
N GLY A 32 7.86 -0.50 18.44
CA GLY A 32 8.11 0.28 19.66
C GLY A 32 6.89 0.55 20.55
N GLN A 33 5.70 0.03 20.21
CA GLN A 33 4.45 0.28 20.94
C GLN A 33 4.00 -0.94 21.75
N GLU A 34 3.27 -0.71 22.84
CA GLU A 34 2.57 -1.79 23.54
C GLU A 34 1.39 -2.29 22.68
N ASP A 35 1.42 -3.57 22.34
CA ASP A 35 0.28 -4.27 21.73
C ASP A 35 -0.95 -4.02 22.64
N MET A 36 -2.02 -3.44 22.09
CA MET A 36 -3.37 -3.22 22.66
C MET A 36 -3.84 -1.77 22.83
N THR A 37 -3.02 -0.75 22.54
CA THR A 37 -3.51 0.64 22.52
C THR A 37 -4.40 0.92 21.30
N ASP A 38 -5.24 1.95 21.38
CA ASP A 38 -6.06 2.39 20.24
C ASP A 38 -5.16 2.92 19.12
N GLU A 39 -4.03 3.54 19.47
CA GLU A 39 -2.99 3.98 18.53
C GLU A 39 -2.37 2.79 17.79
N TYR A 40 -2.03 1.71 18.50
CA TYR A 40 -1.50 0.49 17.91
C TYR A 40 -2.47 -0.07 16.85
N ARG A 41 -3.75 -0.26 17.23
CA ARG A 41 -4.77 -0.80 16.33
C ARG A 41 -5.02 0.11 15.12
N SER A 42 -4.93 1.42 15.32
CA SER A 42 -5.08 2.39 14.24
C SER A 42 -3.93 2.27 13.24
N ILE A 43 -2.68 2.15 13.72
CA ILE A 43 -1.51 1.99 12.86
C ILE A 43 -1.56 0.64 12.14
N GLU A 44 -1.92 -0.45 12.82
CA GLU A 44 -2.13 -1.77 12.23
C GLU A 44 -3.17 -1.72 11.09
N GLY A 45 -4.29 -1.02 11.30
CA GLY A 45 -5.30 -0.82 10.26
C GLY A 45 -4.79 -0.06 9.04
N VAL A 46 -3.91 0.93 9.22
CA VAL A 46 -3.31 1.68 8.10
C VAL A 46 -2.31 0.82 7.33
N ILE A 47 -1.53 -0.02 8.01
CA ILE A 47 -0.63 -1.01 7.37
C ILE A 47 -1.45 -1.95 6.48
N GLN A 48 -2.52 -2.54 7.04
CA GLN A 48 -3.39 -3.44 6.29
C GLN A 48 -4.03 -2.77 5.06
N LEU A 49 -4.40 -1.48 5.17
CA LEU A 49 -4.90 -0.71 4.05
C LEU A 49 -3.83 -0.50 2.97
N ALA A 50 -2.60 -0.13 3.37
CA ALA A 50 -1.49 0.07 2.43
C ALA A 50 -1.18 -1.23 1.65
N ASP A 51 -1.08 -2.35 2.35
CA ASP A 51 -0.83 -3.67 1.76
C ASP A 51 -1.97 -4.10 0.82
N PHE A 52 -3.22 -3.77 1.17
CA PHE A 52 -4.37 -4.06 0.30
C PHE A 52 -4.31 -3.24 -0.99
N GLN A 53 -3.97 -1.96 -0.93
CA GLN A 53 -3.82 -1.12 -2.12
C GLN A 53 -2.65 -1.59 -2.98
N GLU A 54 -1.55 -2.01 -2.35
CA GLU A 54 -0.40 -2.56 -3.06
C GLU A 54 -0.78 -3.80 -3.87
N LYS A 55 -1.48 -4.76 -3.24
CA LYS A 55 -1.96 -5.98 -3.92
C LYS A 55 -2.88 -5.66 -5.08
N LYS A 56 -3.78 -4.69 -4.93
CA LYS A 56 -4.68 -4.25 -6.01
C LYS A 56 -3.92 -3.63 -7.17
N LEU A 57 -2.96 -2.73 -6.91
CA LEU A 57 -2.15 -2.14 -7.97
C LEU A 57 -1.30 -3.21 -8.67
N GLN A 58 -0.70 -4.15 -7.93
CA GLN A 58 0.07 -5.24 -8.53
C GLN A 58 -0.77 -6.10 -9.47
N GLN A 59 -2.02 -6.41 -9.11
CA GLN A 59 -2.94 -7.16 -9.97
C GLN A 59 -3.32 -6.40 -11.25
N LEU A 60 -3.35 -5.07 -11.21
CA LEU A 60 -3.59 -4.26 -12.42
C LEU A 60 -2.38 -4.26 -13.35
N ILE A 61 -1.16 -4.29 -12.80
CA ILE A 61 0.09 -4.34 -13.58
C ILE A 61 0.32 -5.74 -14.14
N ASN A 62 0.16 -6.76 -13.31
CA ASN A 62 0.38 -8.17 -13.64
C ASN A 62 -0.87 -8.98 -13.30
N PRO A 63 -1.92 -8.94 -14.14
CA PRO A 63 -3.13 -9.71 -13.90
C PRO A 63 -2.80 -11.21 -13.88
N PRO A 64 -3.33 -11.97 -12.90
CA PRO A 64 -3.16 -13.42 -12.91
C PRO A 64 -3.84 -14.02 -14.15
N ASN A 65 -3.12 -14.90 -14.85
CA ASN A 65 -3.60 -15.64 -16.03
C ASN A 65 -4.83 -16.51 -15.71
#